data_AF-M0KWK9-F1
#
_entry.id   AF-M0KWK9-F1
#
_cell.length_a   1.000
_cell.length_b   1.000
_cell.length_c   1.000
_cell.angle_alpha   90.00
_cell.angle_beta   90.00
_cell.angle_gamma   90.00
#
_symmetry.space_group_name_H-M   'P 1'
#
loop_
_entity.id
_entity.type
_entity.pdbx_description
1 polymer ?
#
loop_
_entity_poly.entity_id
_entity_poly.type
_entity_poly.pdbx_seq_one_letter_code
_entity_poly.pdbx_strand_id
1 'polypeptide(L)'
;MSLDRPEAVERVEEIVATVEDETMPVPVREVWVYGDVALGLDPVERLDVYVTKDILFKDAPERAEEFQRSHGVDGVGKTVRAAWADEHPEYIRANANGHAAPEKCLAAHLLNDDEPVHLEVCNASFEDNVTQRLKGAKMRNDYEQILDPRGACLWLDGERSPDAFQKLRDNEFVFPTLTQSLSMLGMDETEAGDAADAVKEYRAQQEGATVRGDVV
;
A
#
# COMPACT_ATOMS: atom_id res chain seq x y z
N MET A 1 -8.60 -11.93 11.83
CA MET A 1 -9.68 -11.07 12.37
C MET A 1 -10.18 -10.24 11.21
N SER A 2 -11.47 -9.97 11.10
CA SER A 2 -12.05 -9.10 10.08
C SER A 2 -12.59 -7.82 10.73
N LEU A 3 -12.80 -6.79 9.92
CA LEU A 3 -13.38 -5.50 10.34
C LEU A 3 -14.81 -5.41 9.83
N ASP A 4 -15.68 -4.71 10.56
CA ASP A 4 -16.91 -4.25 9.90
C ASP A 4 -16.58 -3.14 8.88
N ARG A 5 -17.45 -2.95 7.90
CA ARG A 5 -17.16 -1.96 6.84
C ARG A 5 -16.99 -0.52 7.37
N PRO A 6 -17.85 -0.01 8.29
CA PRO A 6 -17.62 1.30 8.91
C PRO A 6 -16.26 1.44 9.60
N GLU A 7 -15.83 0.46 10.41
CA GLU A 7 -14.53 0.41 11.06
C GLU A 7 -13.39 0.42 10.04
N ALA A 8 -13.53 -0.34 8.95
CA ALA A 8 -12.53 -0.32 7.87
C ALA A 8 -12.42 1.06 7.20
N VAL A 9 -13.53 1.77 6.98
CA VAL A 9 -13.51 3.12 6.39
C VAL A 9 -12.92 4.14 7.35
N GLU A 10 -13.24 4.07 8.65
CA GLU A 10 -12.64 4.91 9.70
C GLU A 10 -11.14 4.68 9.78
N ARG A 11 -10.69 3.42 9.75
CA ARG A 11 -9.26 3.09 9.78
C ARG A 11 -8.48 3.66 8.61
N VAL A 12 -9.06 3.62 7.40
CA VAL A 12 -8.45 4.24 6.22
C VAL A 12 -8.39 5.76 6.33
N GLU A 13 -9.42 6.36 6.93
CA GLU A 13 -9.46 7.80 7.19
C GLU A 13 -8.34 8.22 8.16
N GLU A 14 -8.06 7.42 9.18
CA GLU A 14 -6.90 7.61 10.05
C GLU A 14 -5.57 7.51 9.29
N ILE A 15 -5.40 6.49 8.43
CA ILE A 15 -4.18 6.34 7.62
C ILE A 15 -3.96 7.58 6.73
N VAL A 16 -5.02 8.07 6.07
CA VAL A 16 -4.93 9.28 5.25
C VAL A 16 -4.65 10.51 6.09
N ALA A 17 -5.28 10.67 7.26
CA ALA A 17 -5.01 11.78 8.17
C ALA A 17 -3.54 11.78 8.65
N THR A 18 -2.99 10.62 9.01
CA THR A 18 -1.57 10.50 9.37
C THR A 18 -0.65 10.90 8.21
N VAL A 19 -0.94 10.47 6.98
CA VAL A 19 -0.17 10.87 5.79
C VAL A 19 -0.27 12.38 5.50
N GLU A 20 -1.43 12.98 5.76
CA GLU A 20 -1.71 14.40 5.52
C GLU A 20 -1.03 15.31 6.56
N ASP A 21 -1.09 14.93 7.83
CA ASP A 21 -0.72 15.80 8.96
C ASP A 21 0.68 15.55 9.52
N GLU A 22 1.27 14.36 9.31
CA GLU A 22 2.57 13.99 9.90
C GLU A 22 3.71 13.89 8.88
N THR A 23 4.95 14.04 9.36
CA THR A 23 6.13 13.79 8.52
C THR A 23 6.26 12.30 8.25
N MET A 24 6.08 11.86 7.01
CA MET A 24 6.31 10.47 6.62
C MET A 24 7.81 10.13 6.45
N PRO A 25 8.23 8.85 6.62
CA PRO A 25 9.62 8.40 6.41
C PRO A 25 10.15 8.68 5.01
N VAL A 26 9.25 8.77 4.03
CA VAL A 26 9.50 9.20 2.64
C VAL A 26 8.30 10.02 2.17
N PRO A 27 8.45 10.93 1.17
CA PRO A 27 7.30 11.64 0.63
C PRO A 27 6.27 10.64 0.07
N VAL A 28 5.00 10.82 0.44
CA VAL A 28 3.86 10.07 -0.11
C VAL A 28 3.18 10.95 -1.17
N ARG A 29 2.77 10.34 -2.30
CA ARG A 29 2.09 11.00 -3.42
C ARG A 29 0.64 10.56 -3.59
N GLU A 30 0.32 9.32 -3.27
CA GLU A 30 -1.04 8.79 -3.46
C GLU A 30 -1.37 7.81 -2.33
N VAL A 31 -2.62 7.84 -1.88
CA VAL A 31 -3.21 6.80 -1.02
C VAL A 31 -4.50 6.31 -1.66
N TRP A 32 -4.54 5.01 -1.92
CA TRP A 32 -5.69 4.32 -2.50
C TRP A 32 -6.14 3.19 -1.59
N VAL A 33 -7.42 2.86 -1.67
CA VAL A 33 -7.93 1.56 -1.22
C VAL A 33 -8.38 0.72 -2.39
N TYR A 34 -8.30 -0.59 -2.25
CA TYR A 34 -8.81 -1.54 -3.22
C TYR A 34 -9.38 -2.77 -2.49
N GLY A 35 -9.89 -3.74 -3.24
CA GLY A 35 -10.44 -4.96 -2.63
C GLY A 35 -11.72 -4.69 -1.82
N ASP A 36 -11.89 -5.41 -0.71
CA ASP A 36 -13.16 -5.53 0.02
C ASP A 36 -13.82 -4.19 0.35
N VAL A 37 -13.06 -3.24 0.91
CA VAL A 37 -13.59 -1.92 1.32
C VAL A 37 -14.05 -1.11 0.11
N ALA A 38 -13.31 -1.15 -1.01
CA ALA A 38 -13.67 -0.44 -2.24
C ALA A 38 -14.87 -1.08 -2.94
N LEU A 39 -15.02 -2.41 -2.80
CA LEU A 39 -16.13 -3.18 -3.36
C LEU A 39 -17.39 -3.18 -2.48
N GLY A 40 -17.33 -2.55 -1.29
CA GLY A 40 -18.45 -2.45 -0.38
C GLY A 40 -18.80 -3.75 0.34
N LEU A 41 -17.84 -4.65 0.50
CA LEU A 41 -18.04 -5.90 1.24
C LEU A 41 -18.11 -5.64 2.75
N ASP A 42 -18.90 -6.46 3.43
CA ASP A 42 -19.10 -6.43 4.88
C ASP A 42 -19.38 -7.86 5.38
N PRO A 43 -18.50 -8.47 6.20
CA PRO A 43 -17.27 -7.89 6.77
C PRO A 43 -16.18 -7.62 5.71
N VAL A 44 -15.24 -6.75 6.08
CA VAL A 44 -13.96 -6.54 5.38
C VAL A 44 -12.96 -7.54 5.94
N GLU A 45 -12.66 -8.60 5.19
CA GLU A 45 -11.74 -9.66 5.66
C GLU A 45 -10.31 -9.14 5.75
N ARG A 46 -9.96 -8.21 4.85
CA ARG A 46 -8.68 -7.52 4.86
C ARG A 46 -8.82 -6.12 4.27
N LEU A 47 -8.27 -5.13 4.95
CA LEU A 47 -8.17 -3.77 4.43
C LEU A 47 -6.93 -3.65 3.54
N ASP A 48 -7.14 -3.49 2.24
CA ASP A 48 -6.09 -3.37 1.24
C ASP A 48 -5.82 -1.88 0.92
N VAL A 49 -4.62 -1.39 1.24
CA VAL A 49 -4.20 0.00 1.04
C VAL A 49 -2.98 0.03 0.12
N TYR A 50 -2.98 0.96 -0.83
CA TYR A 50 -1.84 1.22 -1.70
C TYR A 50 -1.31 2.63 -1.46
N VAL A 51 0.00 2.73 -1.24
CA VAL A 51 0.71 3.99 -1.03
C VAL A 51 1.75 4.17 -2.13
N THR A 52 1.58 5.24 -2.91
CA THR A 52 2.62 5.71 -3.81
C THR A 52 3.58 6.59 -3.04
N LYS A 53 4.88 6.26 -3.05
CA LYS A 53 5.94 7.05 -2.41
C LYS A 53 7.00 7.53 -3.38
N ASP A 54 7.65 8.64 -3.07
CA ASP A 54 8.83 9.07 -3.82
C ASP A 54 10.10 8.36 -3.35
N ILE A 55 11.06 8.29 -4.27
CA ILE A 55 12.41 7.84 -3.93
C ILE A 55 13.16 9.04 -3.38
N LEU A 56 13.58 8.93 -2.12
CA LEU A 56 14.41 9.93 -1.49
C LEU A 56 15.84 9.87 -2.06
N PHE A 57 16.31 10.98 -2.63
CA PHE A 57 17.67 11.10 -3.16
C PHE A 57 18.56 11.87 -2.20
N LYS A 58 18.89 11.26 -1.05
CA LYS A 58 19.71 11.84 0.02
C LYS A 58 19.06 13.08 0.66
N ASP A 59 18.66 12.93 1.90
CA ASP A 59 18.01 13.97 2.71
C ASP A 59 19.05 14.66 3.60
N ALA A 60 19.58 13.93 4.58
CA ALA A 60 20.66 14.35 5.48
C ALA A 60 21.75 13.25 5.55
N PRO A 61 22.47 12.98 4.44
CA PRO A 61 23.37 11.83 4.34
C PRO A 61 24.53 11.87 5.34
N GLU A 62 24.92 13.05 5.81
CA GLU A 62 25.93 13.27 6.86
C GLU A 62 25.49 12.71 8.22
N ARG A 63 24.19 12.53 8.45
CA ARG A 63 23.63 11.94 9.67
C ARG A 63 23.51 10.42 9.62
N ALA A 64 23.75 9.79 8.47
CA ALA A 64 23.56 8.33 8.34
C ALA A 64 24.41 7.51 9.33
N GLU A 65 25.65 7.93 9.60
CA GLU A 65 26.53 7.26 10.57
C GLU A 65 26.05 7.40 12.02
N GLU A 66 25.24 8.42 12.33
CA GLU A 66 24.60 8.58 13.63
C GLU A 66 23.58 7.46 13.85
N PHE A 67 22.62 7.32 12.93
CA PHE A 67 21.57 6.30 12.99
C PHE A 67 22.12 4.87 12.89
N GLN A 68 23.16 4.65 12.09
CA GLN A 68 23.80 3.34 12.02
C GLN A 68 24.41 2.95 13.37
N ARG A 69 25.00 3.91 14.11
CA ARG A 69 25.58 3.64 15.43
C ARG A 69 24.53 3.46 16.52
N SER A 70 23.46 4.26 16.50
CA SER A 70 22.43 4.25 17.55
C SER A 70 21.38 3.16 17.36
N HIS A 71 20.97 2.89 16.12
CA HIS A 71 19.87 1.97 15.78
C HIS A 71 20.31 0.74 14.99
N GLY A 72 21.57 0.69 14.54
CA GLY A 72 22.08 -0.43 13.74
C GLY A 72 21.57 -0.44 12.30
N VAL A 73 20.98 0.66 11.82
CA VAL A 73 20.36 0.77 10.49
C VAL A 73 21.10 1.78 9.63
N ASP A 74 21.65 1.34 8.50
CA ASP A 74 22.22 2.25 7.48
C ASP A 74 21.12 2.78 6.57
N GLY A 75 21.29 3.97 5.99
CA GLY A 75 20.37 4.54 5.01
C GLY A 75 19.36 5.55 5.55
N VAL A 76 19.24 5.73 6.87
CA VAL A 76 18.52 6.89 7.44
C VAL A 76 19.29 8.17 7.09
N GLY A 77 18.59 9.21 6.65
CA GLY A 77 19.15 10.40 6.01
C GLY A 77 19.49 10.20 4.53
N LYS A 78 19.36 8.99 3.97
CA LYS A 78 19.60 8.71 2.53
C LYS A 78 18.34 8.27 1.81
N THR A 79 17.74 7.17 2.25
CA THR A 79 16.55 6.54 1.69
C THR A 79 15.31 6.73 2.55
N VAL A 80 15.51 7.07 3.83
CA VAL A 80 14.47 7.46 4.80
C VAL A 80 14.87 8.80 5.40
N ARG A 81 13.90 9.70 5.64
CA ARG A 81 14.13 11.04 6.18
C ARG A 81 14.74 10.98 7.58
N ALA A 82 15.75 11.81 7.83
CA ALA A 82 16.38 11.89 9.15
C ALA A 82 15.47 12.56 10.18
N ALA A 83 14.73 13.61 9.78
CA ALA A 83 13.80 14.32 10.65
C ALA A 83 12.68 13.39 11.16
N TRP A 84 12.09 12.58 10.28
CA TRP A 84 11.13 11.55 10.68
C TRP A 84 11.72 10.56 11.69
N ALA A 85 12.94 10.11 11.46
CA ALA A 85 13.60 9.14 12.33
C ALA A 85 13.96 9.72 13.71
N ASP A 86 14.11 11.04 13.84
CA ASP A 86 14.26 11.70 15.14
C ASP A 86 12.95 11.73 15.92
N GLU A 87 11.84 11.93 15.23
CA GLU A 87 10.49 12.01 15.81
C GLU A 87 9.92 10.62 16.13
N HIS A 88 10.24 9.63 15.30
CA HIS A 88 9.70 8.26 15.37
C HIS A 88 10.78 7.16 15.33
N PRO A 89 11.75 7.16 16.25
CA PRO A 89 12.84 6.17 16.26
C PRO A 89 12.33 4.72 16.41
N GLU A 90 11.20 4.52 17.08
CA GLU A 90 10.55 3.22 17.29
C GLU A 90 10.01 2.57 16.01
N TYR A 91 9.77 3.36 14.95
CA TYR A 91 9.26 2.88 13.67
C TYR A 91 10.35 2.59 12.64
N ILE A 92 11.63 2.84 12.97
CA ILE A 92 12.74 2.51 12.08
C ILE A 92 12.76 1.00 11.82
N ARG A 93 12.70 0.61 10.55
CA ARG A 93 12.79 -0.78 10.10
C ARG A 93 13.83 -0.93 9.01
N ALA A 94 14.51 -2.08 9.00
CA ALA A 94 15.50 -2.43 8.01
C ALA A 94 15.08 -3.64 7.16
N ASN A 95 15.67 -3.76 5.98
CA ASN A 95 15.65 -5.00 5.20
C ASN A 95 16.63 -6.03 5.79
N ALA A 96 16.66 -7.23 5.21
CA ALA A 96 17.52 -8.32 5.68
C ALA A 96 19.04 -8.00 5.63
N ASN A 97 19.44 -6.98 4.87
CA ASN A 97 20.82 -6.52 4.74
C ASN A 97 21.17 -5.37 5.72
N GLY A 98 20.25 -4.97 6.60
CA GLY A 98 20.48 -3.90 7.57
C GLY A 98 20.34 -2.48 7.01
N HIS A 99 19.84 -2.32 5.78
CA HIS A 99 19.53 -1.00 5.22
C HIS A 99 18.10 -0.59 5.54
N ALA A 100 17.87 0.68 5.83
CA ALA A 100 16.57 1.29 6.04
C ALA A 100 15.64 0.93 4.88
N ALA A 101 14.45 0.44 5.24
CA ALA A 101 13.45 -0.07 4.32
C ALA A 101 12.23 0.85 4.37
N PRO A 102 12.12 1.83 3.44
CA PRO A 102 11.04 2.84 3.47
C PRO A 102 9.64 2.24 3.58
N GLU A 103 9.37 1.15 2.86
CA GLU A 103 8.11 0.42 2.90
C GLU A 103 7.79 -0.14 4.29
N LYS A 104 8.81 -0.65 5.00
CA LYS A 104 8.62 -1.19 6.35
C LYS A 104 8.51 -0.09 7.39
N CYS A 105 9.21 1.03 7.19
CA CYS A 105 9.04 2.23 8.01
C CYS A 105 7.63 2.81 7.86
N LEU A 106 7.12 2.91 6.61
CA LEU A 106 5.74 3.31 6.35
C LEU A 106 4.75 2.36 7.01
N ALA A 107 4.92 1.05 6.85
CA ALA A 107 4.05 0.07 7.51
C ALA A 107 4.08 0.20 9.03
N ALA A 108 5.27 0.37 9.65
CA ALA A 108 5.39 0.50 11.09
C ALA A 108 4.79 1.81 11.65
N HIS A 109 4.78 2.88 10.86
CA HIS A 109 4.17 4.16 11.25
C HIS A 109 2.66 4.15 11.02
N LEU A 110 2.21 3.59 9.90
CA LEU A 110 0.81 3.64 9.49
C LEU A 110 -0.04 2.52 10.09
N LEU A 111 0.54 1.38 10.47
CA LEU A 111 -0.20 0.18 10.84
C LEU A 111 0.08 -0.29 12.27
N ASN A 112 -0.90 -0.98 12.84
CA ASN A 112 -0.73 -1.79 14.05
C ASN A 112 -0.28 -3.22 13.66
N ASP A 113 0.48 -3.91 14.51
CA ASP A 113 1.01 -5.24 14.16
C ASP A 113 -0.08 -6.33 14.00
N ASP A 114 -1.24 -6.18 14.67
CA ASP A 114 -2.28 -7.20 14.76
C ASP A 114 -3.55 -6.93 13.92
N GLU A 115 -3.60 -5.83 13.16
CA GLU A 115 -4.77 -5.49 12.34
C GLU A 115 -4.73 -6.17 10.95
N PRO A 116 -5.88 -6.54 10.36
CA PRO A 116 -5.95 -7.23 9.07
C PRO A 116 -5.76 -6.24 7.90
N VAL A 117 -4.62 -5.55 7.88
CA VAL A 117 -4.29 -4.56 6.86
C VAL A 117 -3.16 -5.07 5.97
N HIS A 118 -3.34 -4.94 4.67
CA HIS A 118 -2.28 -5.16 3.69
C HIS A 118 -1.89 -3.83 3.07
N LEU A 119 -0.61 -3.49 3.17
CA LEU A 119 -0.03 -2.28 2.62
C LEU A 119 0.88 -2.60 1.44
N GLU A 120 0.47 -2.16 0.26
CA GLU A 120 1.31 -2.10 -0.93
C GLU A 120 2.02 -0.74 -0.97
N VAL A 121 3.35 -0.76 -1.10
CA VAL A 121 4.15 0.47 -1.19
C VAL A 121 4.98 0.42 -2.46
N CYS A 122 4.84 1.43 -3.32
CA CYS A 122 5.58 1.50 -4.58
C CYS A 122 5.88 2.95 -4.97
N ASN A 123 6.85 3.18 -5.86
CA ASN A 123 7.10 4.50 -6.44
C ASN A 123 6.33 4.80 -7.72
N ALA A 124 5.74 3.78 -8.36
CA ALA A 124 4.81 3.96 -9.46
C ALA A 124 3.41 4.33 -8.93
N SER A 125 2.65 5.10 -9.70
CA SER A 125 1.23 5.37 -9.41
C SER A 125 0.44 4.06 -9.30
N PHE A 126 -0.70 4.07 -8.61
CA PHE A 126 -1.53 2.87 -8.47
C PHE A 126 -1.89 2.25 -9.84
N GLU A 127 -2.37 3.07 -10.77
CA GLU A 127 -2.82 2.62 -12.09
C GLU A 127 -1.66 2.10 -12.96
N ASP A 128 -0.49 2.76 -12.90
CA ASP A 128 0.71 2.29 -13.60
C ASP A 128 1.16 0.94 -13.06
N ASN A 129 1.19 0.78 -11.74
CA ASN A 129 1.64 -0.46 -11.11
C ASN A 129 0.66 -1.61 -11.37
N VAL A 130 -0.65 -1.37 -11.36
CA VAL A 130 -1.67 -2.33 -11.83
C VAL A 130 -1.29 -2.86 -13.21
N THR A 131 -0.99 -1.96 -14.16
CA THR A 131 -0.65 -2.34 -15.54
C THR A 131 0.68 -3.09 -15.62
N GLN A 132 1.70 -2.63 -14.89
CA GLN A 132 3.04 -3.22 -14.90
C GLN A 132 3.07 -4.60 -14.25
N ARG A 133 2.43 -4.76 -13.08
CA ARG A 133 2.31 -6.05 -12.40
C ARG A 133 1.47 -7.02 -13.20
N LEU A 134 0.40 -6.58 -13.83
CA LEU A 134 -0.36 -7.42 -14.76
C LEU A 134 0.53 -7.96 -15.88
N LYS A 135 1.27 -7.08 -16.56
CA LYS A 135 2.19 -7.49 -17.62
C LYS A 135 3.27 -8.46 -17.11
N GLY A 136 3.86 -8.18 -15.95
CA GLY A 136 4.86 -9.04 -15.32
C GLY A 136 4.32 -10.41 -14.95
N ALA A 137 3.13 -10.46 -14.36
CA ALA A 137 2.43 -11.69 -13.98
C ALA A 137 2.12 -12.56 -15.21
N LYS A 138 1.61 -11.96 -16.30
CA LYS A 138 1.40 -12.66 -17.58
C LYS A 138 2.68 -13.25 -18.15
N MET A 139 3.77 -12.48 -18.14
CA MET A 139 5.05 -12.95 -18.67
C MET A 139 5.66 -14.10 -17.86
N ARG A 140 5.39 -14.16 -16.56
CA ARG A 140 5.98 -15.16 -15.65
C ARG A 140 5.00 -16.28 -15.26
N ASN A 141 3.75 -16.19 -15.68
CA ASN A 141 2.66 -17.04 -15.21
C ASN A 141 2.55 -17.07 -13.67
N ASP A 142 2.66 -15.89 -13.07
CA ASP A 142 2.69 -15.67 -11.62
C ASP A 142 1.59 -14.66 -11.22
N TYR A 143 0.35 -15.16 -11.20
CA TYR A 143 -0.84 -14.32 -11.02
C TYR A 143 -1.04 -13.81 -9.58
N GLU A 144 -0.33 -14.38 -8.59
CA GLU A 144 -0.32 -13.88 -7.21
C GLU A 144 0.32 -12.47 -7.07
N GLN A 145 1.04 -12.04 -8.11
CA GLN A 145 1.65 -10.71 -8.19
C GLN A 145 0.70 -9.65 -8.77
N ILE A 146 -0.48 -10.04 -9.26
CA ILE A 146 -1.45 -9.08 -9.81
C ILE A 146 -2.00 -8.20 -8.70
N LEU A 147 -1.97 -6.89 -8.95
CA LEU A 147 -2.67 -5.91 -8.13
C LEU A 147 -4.11 -5.77 -8.66
N ASP A 148 -5.08 -5.81 -7.76
CA ASP A 148 -6.50 -5.69 -8.13
C ASP A 148 -6.79 -4.27 -8.64
N PRO A 149 -7.26 -4.12 -9.88
CA PRO A 149 -7.47 -2.81 -10.50
C PRO A 149 -8.68 -2.04 -9.94
N ARG A 150 -9.49 -2.65 -9.08
CA ARG A 150 -10.73 -2.07 -8.55
C ARG A 150 -10.41 -1.25 -7.30
N GLY A 151 -9.86 -0.06 -7.52
CA GLY A 151 -9.42 0.85 -6.46
C GLY A 151 -10.10 2.22 -6.47
N ALA A 152 -10.09 2.88 -5.31
CA ALA A 152 -10.58 4.24 -5.11
C ALA A 152 -9.46 5.12 -4.54
N CYS A 153 -9.17 6.25 -5.22
CA CYS A 153 -8.19 7.23 -4.77
C CYS A 153 -8.79 8.09 -3.65
N LEU A 154 -8.09 8.17 -2.52
CA LEU A 154 -8.54 8.88 -1.33
C LEU A 154 -7.74 10.13 -1.06
N TRP A 155 -6.47 10.14 -1.46
CA TRP A 155 -5.56 11.26 -1.30
C TRP A 155 -4.55 11.26 -2.44
N LEU A 156 -4.29 12.44 -3.01
CA LEU A 156 -3.39 12.64 -4.15
C LEU A 156 -2.65 13.98 -3.98
N ASP A 157 -1.32 13.93 -3.95
CA ASP A 157 -0.42 15.09 -3.97
C ASP A 157 -0.83 16.25 -3.03
N GLY A 158 -1.13 15.92 -1.76
CA GLY A 158 -1.50 16.92 -0.74
C GLY A 158 -2.99 17.22 -0.66
N GLU A 159 -3.82 16.63 -1.54
CA GLU A 159 -5.26 16.87 -1.58
C GLU A 159 -6.03 15.59 -1.28
N ARG A 160 -6.89 15.67 -0.25
CA ARG A 160 -7.88 14.63 0.04
C ARG A 160 -9.01 14.68 -0.99
N SER A 161 -9.47 13.51 -1.41
CA SER A 161 -10.62 13.41 -2.32
C SER A 161 -11.87 14.04 -1.70
N PRO A 162 -12.61 14.91 -2.43
CA PRO A 162 -13.75 15.64 -1.87
C PRO A 162 -14.96 14.74 -1.58
N ASP A 163 -15.06 13.57 -2.22
CA ASP A 163 -16.23 12.69 -2.09
C ASP A 163 -15.91 11.20 -1.87
N ALA A 164 -14.66 10.74 -2.06
CA ALA A 164 -14.38 9.31 -2.05
C ALA A 164 -14.69 8.64 -0.70
N PHE A 165 -14.41 9.30 0.42
CA PHE A 165 -14.79 8.78 1.74
C PHE A 165 -16.30 8.68 1.92
N GLN A 166 -17.06 9.67 1.43
CA GLN A 166 -18.52 9.59 1.49
C GLN A 166 -19.03 8.44 0.62
N LYS A 167 -18.49 8.27 -0.59
CA LYS A 167 -18.80 7.13 -1.47
C LYS A 167 -18.46 5.78 -0.86
N LEU A 168 -17.35 5.66 -0.11
CA LEU A 168 -17.02 4.45 0.63
C LEU A 168 -18.07 4.15 1.71
N ARG A 169 -18.48 5.16 2.50
CA ARG A 169 -19.51 5.00 3.54
C ARG A 169 -20.86 4.62 2.95
N ASP A 170 -21.27 5.28 1.87
CA ASP A 170 -22.56 5.09 1.21
C ASP A 170 -22.59 3.88 0.25
N ASN A 171 -21.43 3.23 0.04
CA ASN A 171 -21.26 2.11 -0.88
C ASN A 171 -21.65 2.47 -2.34
N GLU A 172 -21.12 3.60 -2.83
CA GLU A 172 -21.47 4.14 -4.16
C GLU A 172 -20.46 3.80 -5.26
N PHE A 173 -19.34 3.18 -4.93
CA PHE A 173 -18.39 2.73 -5.95
C PHE A 173 -18.94 1.54 -6.73
N VAL A 174 -18.87 1.63 -8.06
CA VAL A 174 -19.32 0.56 -8.96
C VAL A 174 -18.12 0.07 -9.76
N PHE A 175 -17.72 -1.16 -9.50
CA PHE A 175 -16.63 -1.83 -10.21
C PHE A 175 -17.14 -3.05 -11.00
N PRO A 176 -16.51 -3.40 -12.13
CA PRO A 176 -16.72 -4.71 -12.75
C PRO A 176 -16.22 -5.84 -11.85
N THR A 177 -16.52 -7.09 -12.23
CA THR A 177 -15.88 -8.25 -11.56
C THR A 177 -14.37 -8.22 -11.81
N LEU A 178 -13.56 -8.87 -10.94
CA LEU A 178 -12.11 -8.92 -11.13
C LEU A 178 -11.74 -9.46 -12.52
N THR A 179 -12.37 -10.56 -12.93
CA THR A 179 -12.20 -11.14 -14.27
C THR A 179 -12.50 -10.12 -15.37
N GLN A 180 -13.60 -9.38 -15.27
CA GLN A 180 -13.94 -8.35 -16.26
C GLN A 180 -12.92 -7.21 -16.27
N SER A 181 -12.47 -6.74 -15.10
CA SER A 181 -11.44 -5.70 -15.00
C SER A 181 -10.11 -6.15 -15.64
N LEU A 182 -9.69 -7.40 -15.39
CA LEU A 182 -8.47 -7.96 -15.99
C LEU A 182 -8.62 -8.12 -17.51
N SER A 183 -9.79 -8.54 -18.00
CA SER A 183 -10.10 -8.59 -19.44
C SER A 183 -10.05 -7.20 -20.08
N MET A 184 -10.58 -6.17 -19.40
CA MET A 184 -10.50 -4.78 -19.86
C MET A 184 -9.05 -4.26 -19.94
N LEU A 185 -8.15 -4.80 -19.12
CA LEU A 185 -6.70 -4.53 -19.16
C LEU A 185 -5.93 -5.41 -20.17
N GLY A 186 -6.64 -6.22 -20.98
CA GLY A 186 -6.05 -6.98 -22.08
C GLY A 186 -5.63 -8.41 -21.75
N MET A 187 -6.15 -9.02 -20.66
CA MET A 187 -6.18 -10.48 -20.55
C MET A 187 -7.28 -11.08 -21.43
N ASP A 188 -7.05 -12.29 -21.91
CA ASP A 188 -8.15 -13.06 -22.49
C ASP A 188 -9.10 -13.53 -21.38
N GLU A 189 -10.36 -13.81 -21.71
CA GLU A 189 -11.40 -14.08 -20.71
C GLU A 189 -11.11 -15.33 -19.87
N THR A 190 -10.47 -16.36 -20.45
CA THR A 190 -10.13 -17.58 -19.72
C THR A 190 -8.95 -17.32 -18.80
N GLU A 191 -7.89 -16.70 -19.31
CA GLU A 191 -6.72 -16.27 -18.54
C GLU A 191 -7.11 -15.33 -17.39
N ALA A 192 -8.04 -14.39 -17.64
CA ALA A 192 -8.55 -13.47 -16.64
C ALA A 192 -9.34 -14.19 -15.54
N GLY A 193 -10.01 -15.30 -15.87
CA GLY A 193 -10.68 -16.18 -14.91
C GLY A 193 -9.68 -16.83 -13.97
N ASP A 194 -8.71 -17.53 -14.54
CA ASP A 194 -7.65 -18.22 -13.80
C ASP A 194 -6.84 -17.25 -12.92
N ALA A 195 -6.50 -16.08 -13.47
CA ALA A 195 -5.79 -15.03 -12.75
C ALA A 195 -6.62 -14.44 -11.59
N ALA A 196 -7.93 -14.20 -11.82
CA ALA A 196 -8.81 -13.71 -10.76
C ALA A 196 -8.94 -14.70 -9.60
N ASP A 197 -8.97 -16.00 -9.87
CA ASP A 197 -9.05 -17.03 -8.84
C ASP A 197 -7.72 -17.14 -8.08
N ALA A 198 -6.58 -17.11 -8.77
CA ALA A 198 -5.27 -17.07 -8.12
C ALA A 198 -5.11 -15.87 -7.17
N VAL A 199 -5.57 -14.67 -7.58
CA VAL A 199 -5.55 -13.48 -6.72
C VAL A 199 -6.42 -13.68 -5.47
N LYS A 200 -7.63 -14.23 -5.61
CA LYS A 200 -8.52 -14.49 -4.46
C LYS A 200 -7.92 -15.53 -3.51
N GLU A 201 -7.37 -16.62 -4.05
CA GLU A 201 -6.75 -17.68 -3.26
C GLU A 201 -5.52 -17.17 -2.48
N TYR A 202 -4.66 -16.39 -3.13
CA TYR A 202 -3.51 -15.77 -2.48
C TYR A 202 -3.95 -14.85 -1.33
N ARG A 203 -4.99 -14.03 -1.55
CA ARG A 203 -5.54 -13.14 -0.52
C ARG A 203 -6.06 -13.91 0.69
N ALA A 204 -6.81 -14.98 0.46
CA ALA A 204 -7.42 -15.78 1.51
C ALA A 204 -6.40 -16.49 2.42
N GLN A 205 -5.15 -16.61 1.98
CA GLN A 205 -4.06 -17.23 2.76
C GLN A 205 -3.28 -16.24 3.64
N GLN A 206 -3.51 -14.94 3.50
CA GLN A 206 -2.81 -13.92 4.29
C GLN A 206 -3.54 -13.63 5.60
N GLU A 207 -2.78 -13.54 6.69
CA GLU A 207 -3.28 -13.19 8.01
C GLU A 207 -2.46 -12.05 8.62
N GLY A 208 -3.11 -11.20 9.41
CA GLY A 208 -2.49 -10.07 10.11
C GLY A 208 -2.03 -8.94 9.19
N ALA A 209 -1.21 -8.04 9.75
CA ALA A 209 -0.64 -6.93 9.02
C ALA A 209 0.44 -7.45 8.06
N THR A 210 0.33 -7.08 6.78
CA THR A 210 1.31 -7.48 5.76
C THR A 210 1.75 -6.28 4.95
N VAL A 211 3.04 -6.24 4.60
CA VAL A 211 3.60 -5.19 3.74
C VAL A 211 4.27 -5.82 2.53
N ARG A 212 3.97 -5.30 1.34
CA ARG A 212 4.69 -5.61 0.11
C ARG A 212 5.24 -4.32 -0.47
N GLY A 213 6.56 -4.21 -0.49
CA GLY A 213 7.27 -3.11 -1.14
C GLY A 213 7.76 -3.52 -2.51
N ASP A 214 7.58 -2.63 -3.49
CA ASP A 214 8.21 -2.74 -4.80
C ASP A 214 8.89 -1.41 -5.16
N VAL A 215 9.94 -1.50 -5.97
CA VAL A 215 10.58 -0.32 -6.57
C VAL A 215 10.73 -0.57 -8.06
N VAL A 216 10.04 0.23 -8.85
CA VAL A 216 10.01 0.15 -10.32
C VAL A 216 10.92 1.21 -10.93
#